data_AF-A0AAV2RSY0-F1
#
_entry.id   AF-A0AAV2RSY0-F1
#
_cell.length_a   1.000
_cell.length_b   1.000
_cell.length_c   1.000
_cell.angle_alpha   90.00
_cell.angle_beta   90.00
_cell.angle_gamma   90.00
#
_symmetry.space_group_name_H-M   'P 1'
#
loop_
_entity.id
_entity.type
_entity.pdbx_description
1 polymer ?
#
loop_
_entity_poly.entity_id
_entity_poly.type
_entity_poly.pdbx_seq_one_letter_code
_entity_poly.pdbx_strand_id
1 'polypeptide(L)'
;MALLGGTLLVALVVTTCNSQGGNSNCKFPFIFKGTIYTKCTTDHAPDGKPWCSTQTDNQNNHIPGGNFRQCSCQDKHGNCAGWGAAGECQANPAFMDDNCARTCNICASRRTSSKNCQFPFIYKEITYTACTKINDPEDKLWCSTKTDNQNNHIPGGNYMHCPSN
;
A
#
# COMPACT_ATOMS: atom_id res chain seq x y z
N MET A 1 1.28 -33.71 28.89
CA MET A 1 0.96 -33.90 27.46
C MET A 1 -0.37 -33.23 27.18
N ALA A 2 -0.35 -32.10 26.47
CA ALA A 2 -1.47 -31.56 25.73
C ALA A 2 -0.87 -30.79 24.56
N LEU A 3 -1.03 -31.34 23.35
CA LEU A 3 -0.85 -30.66 22.07
C LEU A 3 -2.19 -30.01 21.67
N LEU A 4 -2.18 -29.31 20.53
CA LEU A 4 -3.24 -28.52 19.86
C LEU A 4 -3.06 -27.02 20.17
N GLY A 5 -2.48 -26.18 19.32
CA GLY A 5 -2.68 -26.04 17.88
C GLY A 5 -3.31 -24.67 17.62
N GLY A 6 -2.50 -23.61 17.65
CA GLY A 6 -2.94 -22.23 17.43
C GLY A 6 -2.37 -21.69 16.13
N THR A 7 -3.16 -21.73 15.07
CA THR A 7 -2.82 -21.21 13.74
C THR A 7 -2.44 -19.74 13.80
N LEU A 8 -1.27 -19.46 13.23
CA LEU A 8 -0.71 -18.15 12.93
C LEU A 8 -1.65 -17.39 11.97
N LEU A 9 -2.55 -16.58 12.52
CA LEU A 9 -3.26 -15.54 11.78
C LEU A 9 -2.26 -14.40 11.53
N VAL A 10 -1.54 -14.50 10.42
CA VAL A 10 -0.80 -13.39 9.84
C VAL A 10 -1.84 -12.34 9.45
N ALA A 11 -2.08 -11.36 10.32
CA ALA A 11 -2.71 -10.12 9.95
C ALA A 11 -1.75 -9.38 9.01
N LEU A 12 -1.78 -9.76 7.73
CA LEU A 12 -1.24 -8.96 6.64
C LEU A 12 -1.83 -7.57 6.81
N VAL A 13 -0.96 -6.59 7.08
CA VAL A 13 -1.32 -5.19 7.14
C VAL A 13 -1.79 -4.79 5.76
N VAL A 14 -3.10 -4.91 5.53
CA VAL A 14 -3.76 -4.44 4.31
C VAL A 14 -3.80 -2.93 4.41
N THR A 15 -2.77 -2.26 3.87
CA THR A 15 -2.79 -0.81 3.70
C THR A 15 -3.86 -0.48 2.66
N THR A 16 -5.05 -0.11 3.14
CA THR A 16 -6.20 0.27 2.32
C THR A 16 -5.93 1.59 1.59
N CYS A 17 -5.92 1.55 0.25
CA CYS A 17 -6.54 2.64 -0.49
C CYS A 17 -8.03 2.28 -0.44
N ASN A 18 -8.78 2.88 0.49
CA ASN A 18 -10.18 2.50 0.68
C ASN A 18 -10.93 2.90 -0.60
N SER A 19 -11.18 1.91 -1.44
CA SER A 19 -11.81 2.06 -2.76
C SER A 19 -13.32 2.17 -2.57
N GLN A 20 -13.78 3.01 -1.65
CA GLN A 20 -15.19 3.36 -1.56
C GLN A 20 -15.41 4.57 -2.44
N GLY A 21 -15.73 4.29 -3.71
CA GLY A 21 -16.17 5.30 -4.67
C GLY A 21 -15.27 5.40 -5.89
N GLY A 22 -15.62 4.66 -6.95
CA GLY A 22 -15.07 4.86 -8.28
C GLY A 22 -15.16 3.67 -9.25
N ASN A 23 -16.38 3.32 -9.65
CA ASN A 23 -16.78 2.35 -10.69
C ASN A 23 -17.06 0.91 -10.19
N SER A 24 -18.35 0.61 -10.06
CA SER A 24 -19.02 -0.53 -9.38
C SER A 24 -18.83 -1.92 -10.00
N ASN A 25 -17.64 -2.23 -10.52
CA ASN A 25 -17.34 -3.53 -11.12
C ASN A 25 -16.18 -4.28 -10.46
N CYS A 26 -15.47 -3.72 -9.48
CA CYS A 26 -14.46 -4.47 -8.71
C CYS A 26 -15.13 -5.25 -7.56
N LYS A 27 -14.80 -6.53 -7.42
CA LYS A 27 -15.18 -7.37 -6.28
C LYS A 27 -14.03 -7.39 -5.27
N PHE A 28 -14.20 -6.69 -4.17
CA PHE A 28 -13.27 -6.71 -3.05
C PHE A 28 -13.93 -7.36 -1.83
N PRO A 29 -13.18 -8.12 -1.01
CA PRO A 29 -11.83 -8.63 -1.30
C PRO A 29 -11.86 -9.68 -2.42
N PHE A 30 -10.75 -9.84 -3.15
CA PHE A 30 -10.54 -10.99 -4.03
C PHE A 30 -9.18 -11.63 -3.78
N ILE A 31 -9.07 -12.94 -3.98
CA ILE A 31 -7.83 -13.71 -3.91
C ILE A 31 -7.31 -13.91 -5.32
N PHE A 32 -6.06 -13.52 -5.57
CA PHE A 32 -5.38 -13.85 -6.81
C PHE A 32 -4.01 -14.45 -6.50
N LYS A 33 -3.76 -15.65 -7.03
CA LYS A 33 -2.55 -16.45 -6.77
C LYS A 33 -2.19 -16.57 -5.27
N GLY A 34 -3.21 -16.76 -4.43
CA GLY A 34 -3.03 -16.94 -2.98
C GLY A 34 -2.87 -15.64 -2.18
N THR A 35 -2.90 -14.47 -2.82
CA THR A 35 -2.83 -13.18 -2.14
C THR A 35 -4.22 -12.52 -2.12
N ILE A 36 -4.63 -12.01 -0.96
CA ILE A 36 -5.90 -11.27 -0.80
C ILE A 36 -5.66 -9.80 -1.17
N TYR A 37 -6.50 -9.27 -2.05
CA TYR A 37 -6.52 -7.86 -2.46
C TYR A 37 -7.84 -7.23 -2.09
N THR A 38 -7.78 -6.14 -1.33
CA THR A 38 -8.92 -5.27 -0.99
C THR A 38 -8.93 -3.98 -1.82
N LYS A 39 -7.94 -3.84 -2.72
CA LYS A 39 -7.72 -2.69 -3.59
C LYS A 39 -7.14 -3.16 -4.92
N CYS A 40 -7.10 -2.25 -5.89
CA CYS A 40 -6.45 -2.52 -7.16
C CYS A 40 -4.96 -2.87 -6.96
N THR A 41 -4.46 -3.77 -7.79
CA THR A 41 -3.08 -4.26 -7.75
C THR A 41 -2.45 -4.20 -9.13
N THR A 42 -1.14 -4.03 -9.21
CA THR A 42 -0.38 -4.19 -10.47
C THR A 42 0.22 -5.60 -10.58
N ASP A 43 -0.09 -6.48 -9.62
CA ASP A 43 0.51 -7.79 -9.56
C ASP A 43 0.20 -8.62 -10.81
N HIS A 44 1.24 -9.17 -11.42
CA HIS A 44 1.22 -9.86 -12.70
C HIS A 44 0.51 -9.11 -13.85
N ALA A 45 0.40 -7.77 -13.78
CA ALA A 45 -0.12 -6.96 -14.89
C ALA A 45 0.97 -6.77 -15.96
N PRO A 46 0.77 -7.28 -17.20
CA PRO A 46 1.80 -7.20 -18.25
C PRO A 46 2.10 -5.76 -18.69
N ASP A 47 1.13 -4.85 -18.55
CA ASP A 47 1.26 -3.43 -18.87
C ASP A 47 1.56 -2.57 -17.63
N GLY A 48 1.77 -3.19 -16.46
CA GLY A 48 2.01 -2.51 -15.20
C GLY A 48 0.82 -1.68 -14.69
N LYS A 49 -0.35 -1.75 -15.34
CA LYS A 49 -1.52 -0.97 -14.94
C LYS A 49 -2.24 -1.62 -13.77
N PRO A 50 -2.77 -0.82 -12.83
CA PRO A 50 -3.52 -1.36 -11.71
C PRO A 50 -4.82 -1.99 -12.21
N TRP A 51 -5.15 -3.16 -11.67
CA TRP A 51 -6.36 -3.93 -11.99
C TRP A 51 -7.03 -4.49 -10.73
N CYS A 52 -8.29 -4.87 -10.86
CA CYS A 52 -9.05 -5.55 -9.82
C CYS A 52 -9.86 -6.70 -10.44
N SER A 53 -10.18 -7.74 -9.65
CA SER A 53 -11.12 -8.78 -10.07
C SER A 53 -12.54 -8.22 -10.18
N THR A 54 -13.28 -8.64 -11.21
CA THR A 54 -14.70 -8.30 -11.38
C THR A 54 -15.63 -9.45 -11.05
N GLN A 55 -15.12 -10.69 -11.04
CA GLN A 55 -15.85 -11.88 -10.62
C GLN A 55 -14.96 -12.78 -9.77
N THR A 56 -15.54 -13.37 -8.74
CA THR A 56 -14.87 -14.32 -7.86
C THR A 56 -15.74 -15.55 -7.66
N ASP A 57 -15.12 -16.66 -7.31
CA ASP A 57 -15.84 -17.86 -6.86
C ASP A 57 -16.42 -17.67 -5.44
N ASN A 58 -17.02 -18.72 -4.89
CA ASN A 58 -17.61 -18.73 -3.55
C ASN A 58 -16.59 -18.57 -2.41
N GLN A 59 -15.30 -18.60 -2.71
CA GLN A 59 -14.19 -18.44 -1.76
C GLN A 59 -13.41 -17.14 -2.00
N ASN A 60 -13.96 -16.23 -2.81
CA ASN A 60 -13.35 -14.98 -3.26
C ASN A 60 -12.15 -15.15 -4.22
N ASN A 61 -11.85 -16.33 -4.76
CA ASN A 61 -10.79 -16.48 -5.74
C ASN A 61 -11.18 -15.84 -7.08
N HIS A 62 -10.25 -15.09 -7.67
CA HIS A 62 -10.40 -14.52 -9.00
C HIS A 62 -10.66 -15.63 -10.03
N ILE A 63 -11.75 -15.49 -10.78
CA ILE A 63 -12.09 -16.41 -11.87
C ILE A 63 -11.35 -15.97 -13.14
N PRO A 64 -10.48 -16.79 -13.75
CA PRO A 64 -9.80 -16.46 -15.00
C PRO A 64 -10.79 -16.22 -16.17
N GLY A 65 -10.30 -15.68 -17.29
CA GLY A 65 -11.12 -15.50 -18.51
C GLY A 65 -11.71 -14.11 -18.69
N GLY A 66 -10.96 -13.06 -18.34
CA GLY A 66 -11.38 -11.67 -18.57
C GLY A 66 -12.20 -11.05 -17.44
N ASN A 67 -12.32 -11.72 -16.29
CA ASN A 67 -12.99 -11.17 -15.10
C ASN A 67 -12.09 -10.22 -14.31
N PHE A 68 -11.42 -9.33 -15.02
CA PHE A 68 -10.60 -8.28 -14.45
C PHE A 68 -10.87 -7.00 -15.21
N ARG A 69 -10.63 -5.88 -14.54
CA ARG A 69 -10.68 -4.56 -15.17
C ARG A 69 -9.51 -3.73 -14.72
N GLN A 70 -9.04 -2.86 -15.60
CA GLN A 70 -8.09 -1.83 -15.23
C GLN A 70 -8.80 -0.84 -14.31
N CYS A 71 -8.17 -0.56 -13.19
CA CYS A 71 -8.62 0.48 -12.31
C CYS A 71 -8.29 1.81 -12.97
N SER A 72 -9.34 2.56 -13.29
CA SER A 72 -9.21 3.89 -13.86
C SER A 72 -8.60 4.79 -12.79
N CYS A 73 -7.36 5.19 -12.99
CA CYS A 73 -6.74 6.17 -12.12
C CYS A 73 -7.11 7.57 -12.61
N GLN A 74 -8.06 8.17 -11.90
CA GLN A 74 -8.70 9.43 -12.27
C GLN A 74 -8.85 10.30 -11.03
N ASP A 75 -8.90 11.60 -11.26
CA ASP A 75 -9.33 12.52 -10.23
C ASP A 75 -10.84 12.34 -10.00
N LYS A 76 -11.23 12.20 -8.74
CA LYS A 76 -12.62 12.11 -8.29
C LYS A 76 -13.25 13.49 -8.05
N HIS A 77 -12.43 14.54 -7.99
CA HIS A 77 -12.88 15.90 -7.71
C HIS A 77 -12.50 16.88 -8.82
N GLY A 78 -13.39 17.80 -9.17
CA GLY A 78 -13.17 18.78 -10.24
C GLY A 78 -12.03 19.78 -9.96
N ASN A 79 -11.78 20.08 -8.68
CA ASN A 79 -10.74 21.03 -8.26
C ASN A 79 -9.34 20.43 -8.12
N CYS A 80 -9.13 19.15 -8.47
CA CYS A 80 -7.83 18.51 -8.28
C CYS A 80 -6.68 19.29 -8.94
N ALA A 81 -6.89 19.84 -10.14
CA ALA A 81 -5.88 20.67 -10.82
C ALA A 81 -5.45 21.89 -9.99
N GLY A 82 -6.41 22.58 -9.36
CA GLY A 82 -6.13 23.75 -8.51
C GLY A 82 -5.38 23.37 -7.24
N TRP A 83 -5.81 22.31 -6.56
CA TRP A 83 -5.15 21.80 -5.36
C TRP A 83 -3.76 21.24 -5.65
N GLY A 84 -3.59 20.55 -6.77
CA GLY A 84 -2.29 20.10 -7.24
C GLY A 84 -1.32 21.27 -7.46
N ALA A 85 -1.78 22.33 -8.14
CA ALA A 85 -0.98 23.55 -8.34
C ALA A 85 -0.65 24.28 -7.03
N ALA A 86 -1.53 24.20 -6.03
CA ALA A 86 -1.31 24.74 -4.69
C ALA A 86 -0.38 23.90 -3.81
N GLY A 87 0.09 22.74 -4.29
CA GLY A 87 1.00 21.85 -3.54
C GLY A 87 0.31 20.91 -2.56
N GLU A 88 -1.01 20.72 -2.68
CA GLU A 88 -1.79 19.86 -1.78
C GLU A 88 -1.37 18.39 -1.85
N CYS A 89 -0.78 17.95 -2.97
CA CYS A 89 -0.24 16.59 -3.07
C CYS A 89 0.85 16.30 -2.00
N GLN A 90 1.51 17.33 -1.47
CA GLN A 90 2.50 17.22 -0.40
C GLN A 90 1.96 17.70 0.94
N ALA A 91 1.11 18.74 0.94
CA ALA A 91 0.53 19.29 2.17
C ALA A 91 -0.60 18.44 2.74
N ASN A 92 -1.37 17.77 1.88
CA ASN A 92 -2.52 16.94 2.24
C ASN A 92 -2.57 15.63 1.43
N PRO A 93 -1.53 14.77 1.57
CA PRO A 93 -1.35 13.59 0.73
C PRO A 93 -2.49 12.58 0.90
N ALA A 94 -3.03 12.39 2.11
CA ALA A 94 -4.12 11.43 2.33
C ALA A 94 -5.37 11.77 1.51
N PHE A 95 -5.80 13.03 1.55
CA PHE A 95 -6.95 13.48 0.77
C PHE A 95 -6.67 13.47 -0.73
N MET A 96 -5.49 13.94 -1.13
CA MET A 96 -5.12 14.10 -2.52
C MET A 96 -4.82 12.77 -3.22
N ASP A 97 -4.30 11.77 -2.51
CA ASP A 97 -4.10 10.43 -3.05
C ASP A 97 -5.44 9.74 -3.32
N ASP A 98 -6.43 9.93 -2.44
CA ASP A 98 -7.75 9.33 -2.58
C ASP A 98 -8.64 10.03 -3.60
N ASN A 99 -8.52 11.35 -3.75
CA ASN A 99 -9.41 12.17 -4.57
C ASN A 99 -8.76 12.70 -5.85
N CYS A 100 -7.44 12.82 -5.90
CA CYS A 100 -6.70 13.53 -6.94
C CYS A 100 -5.50 12.71 -7.45
N ALA A 101 -5.67 11.39 -7.50
CA ALA A 101 -4.62 10.43 -7.85
C ALA A 101 -3.96 10.72 -9.21
N ARG A 102 -4.70 11.28 -10.19
CA ARG A 102 -4.14 11.63 -11.50
C ARG A 102 -3.33 12.91 -11.40
N THR A 103 -3.89 13.95 -10.78
CA THR A 103 -3.18 15.22 -10.58
C THR A 103 -1.89 15.03 -9.77
N CYS A 104 -1.89 14.18 -8.74
CA CYS A 104 -0.70 13.93 -7.92
C CYS A 104 0.26 12.89 -8.50
N ASN A 105 0.06 12.46 -9.75
CA ASN A 105 0.86 11.44 -10.45
C ASN A 105 0.97 10.09 -9.71
N ILE A 106 0.00 9.78 -8.85
CA ILE A 106 -0.12 8.48 -8.18
C ILE A 106 -0.46 7.39 -9.20
N CYS A 107 -1.12 7.77 -10.29
CA CYS A 107 -1.46 6.87 -11.40
C CYS A 107 -0.27 6.33 -12.19
N ALA A 108 0.81 7.10 -12.30
CA ALA A 108 1.97 6.79 -13.15
C ALA A 108 3.18 6.32 -12.33
N SER A 109 3.14 6.50 -11.01
CA SER A 109 4.26 6.24 -10.14
C SER A 109 3.87 5.21 -9.10
N ARG A 110 4.74 4.21 -8.97
CA ARG A 110 5.12 3.59 -7.70
C ARG A 110 5.65 4.69 -6.77
N ARG A 111 4.83 5.67 -6.38
CA ARG A 111 5.16 6.60 -5.30
C ARG A 111 5.01 5.80 -4.02
N THR A 112 6.04 5.02 -3.71
CA THR A 112 6.59 5.00 -2.35
C THR A 112 7.06 6.43 -2.05
N SER A 113 6.11 7.33 -1.93
CA SER A 113 6.31 8.70 -1.47
C SER A 113 5.12 9.08 -0.61
N SER A 114 4.60 8.12 0.14
CA SER A 114 4.32 8.48 1.52
C SER A 114 5.68 8.53 2.21
N LYS A 115 5.85 9.47 3.13
CA LYS A 115 6.78 9.29 4.25
C LYS A 115 6.28 8.16 5.16
N ASN A 116 6.02 6.99 4.58
CA ASN A 116 5.75 5.76 5.29
C ASN A 116 7.02 4.93 5.28
N CYS A 117 7.08 4.04 6.26
CA CYS A 117 8.05 2.97 6.33
C CYS A 117 8.37 2.37 4.96
N GLN A 118 9.62 2.55 4.55
CA GLN A 118 10.20 1.84 3.42
C GLN A 118 10.54 0.44 3.90
N PHE A 119 9.78 -0.55 3.43
CA PHE A 119 10.06 -1.96 3.67
C PHE A 119 10.42 -2.66 2.35
N PRO A 120 11.36 -3.63 2.38
CA PRO A 120 12.26 -3.93 3.50
C PRO A 120 13.32 -2.83 3.69
N PHE A 121 13.80 -2.64 4.92
CA PHE A 121 14.99 -1.82 5.20
C PHE A 121 16.01 -2.59 6.03
N ILE A 122 17.29 -2.31 5.83
CA ILE A 122 18.40 -2.87 6.59
C ILE A 122 18.86 -1.85 7.61
N TYR A 123 18.96 -2.26 8.88
CA TYR A 123 19.50 -1.43 9.94
C TYR A 123 20.38 -2.28 10.86
N LYS A 124 21.62 -1.82 11.09
CA LYS A 124 22.66 -2.61 11.77
C LYS A 124 22.74 -4.05 11.21
N GLU A 125 22.80 -4.17 9.89
CA GLU A 125 22.93 -5.44 9.14
C GLU A 125 21.73 -6.39 9.22
N ILE A 126 20.64 -6.01 9.91
CA ILE A 126 19.41 -6.80 9.99
C ILE A 126 18.37 -6.24 9.04
N THR A 127 17.74 -7.11 8.26
CA THR A 127 16.62 -6.75 7.38
C THR A 127 15.30 -6.75 8.16
N TYR A 128 14.61 -5.62 8.13
CA TYR A 128 13.31 -5.40 8.75
C TYR A 128 12.23 -5.27 7.68
N THR A 129 11.18 -6.08 7.80
CA THR A 129 9.96 -6.02 6.98
C THR A 129 8.77 -5.43 7.76
N ALA A 130 9.00 -5.02 9.01
CA ALA A 130 8.03 -4.41 9.91
C ALA A 130 8.72 -3.42 10.86
N CYS A 131 7.93 -2.65 11.61
CA CYS A 131 8.47 -1.72 12.59
C CYS A 131 9.24 -2.43 13.70
N THR A 132 10.29 -1.78 14.20
CA THR A 132 11.18 -2.33 15.23
C THR A 132 11.34 -1.33 16.37
N LYS A 133 11.65 -1.81 17.57
CA LYS A 133 11.94 -0.96 18.74
C LYS A 133 13.43 -0.71 18.93
N ILE A 134 14.27 -1.30 18.07
CA ILE A 134 15.70 -1.37 18.31
C ILE A 134 16.33 0.03 18.38
N ASN A 135 17.06 0.32 19.45
CA ASN A 135 17.72 1.59 19.74
C ASN A 135 16.80 2.82 19.75
N ASP A 136 15.50 2.66 19.96
CA ASP A 136 14.64 3.79 20.34
C ASP A 136 14.66 3.93 21.87
N PRO A 137 15.01 5.12 22.42
CA PRO A 137 15.17 5.32 23.86
C PRO A 137 13.85 5.22 24.64
N GLU A 138 12.71 5.27 23.97
CA GLU A 138 11.38 5.17 24.57
C GLU A 138 10.68 3.84 24.19
N ASP A 139 11.41 2.87 23.65
CA ASP A 139 10.89 1.59 23.13
C ASP A 139 9.77 1.76 22.10
N LYS A 140 9.73 2.90 21.40
CA LYS A 140 8.73 3.17 20.36
C LYS A 140 9.07 2.38 19.09
N LEU A 141 8.03 1.84 18.46
CA LEU A 141 8.16 1.19 17.17
C LEU A 141 8.51 2.24 16.11
N TRP A 142 9.55 1.98 15.32
CA TRP A 142 9.99 2.84 14.24
C TRP A 142 10.31 2.05 12.98
N CYS A 143 10.39 2.76 11.86
CA CYS A 143 10.80 2.23 10.57
C CYS A 143 11.59 3.26 9.77
N SER A 144 12.43 2.81 8.83
CA SER A 144 13.14 3.73 7.94
C SER A 144 12.20 4.34 6.92
N THR A 145 12.34 5.63 6.64
CA THR A 145 11.62 6.34 5.57
C THR A 145 12.49 6.61 4.35
N LYS A 146 13.78 6.25 4.40
CA LYS A 146 14.74 6.39 3.30
C LYS A 146 15.89 5.41 3.44
N THR A 147 16.15 4.64 2.40
CA THR A 147 17.32 3.78 2.29
C THR A 147 18.23 4.15 1.12
N ASP A 148 19.44 3.59 1.10
CA ASP A 148 20.30 3.57 -0.08
C ASP A 148 19.84 2.52 -1.11
N ASN A 149 20.64 2.33 -2.16
CA ASN A 149 20.37 1.38 -3.25
C ASN A 149 20.46 -0.10 -2.83
N GLN A 150 20.97 -0.40 -1.64
CA GLN A 150 21.07 -1.75 -1.07
C GLN A 150 20.05 -1.96 0.07
N ASN A 151 19.09 -1.04 0.23
CA ASN A 151 18.11 -0.99 1.32
C ASN A 151 18.68 -0.63 2.70
N ASN A 152 19.92 -0.16 2.83
CA ASN A 152 20.45 0.29 4.11
C ASN A 152 19.81 1.61 4.54
N HIS A 153 19.39 1.69 5.80
CA HIS A 153 18.88 2.90 6.43
C HIS A 153 19.88 4.04 6.30
N ILE A 154 19.44 5.17 5.74
CA ILE A 154 20.26 6.40 5.67
C ILE A 154 20.08 7.18 6.98
N PRO A 155 21.13 7.44 7.77
CA PRO A 155 21.04 8.24 9.00
C PRO A 155 20.57 9.68 8.76
N GLY A 156 20.27 10.42 9.84
CA GLY A 156 19.90 11.83 9.76
C GLY A 156 18.39 12.09 9.67
N GLY A 157 17.61 11.42 10.52
CA GLY A 157 16.16 11.66 10.62
C GLY A 157 15.31 10.98 9.55
N ASN A 158 15.87 10.04 8.78
CA ASN A 158 15.10 9.24 7.81
C ASN A 158 14.40 8.04 8.46
N TYR A 159 13.71 8.31 9.56
CA TYR A 159 12.87 7.35 10.27
C TYR A 159 11.55 8.02 10.66
N MET A 160 10.57 7.19 11.01
CA MET A 160 9.36 7.65 11.68
C MET A 160 8.92 6.64 12.73
N HIS A 161 8.16 7.10 13.73
CA HIS A 161 7.46 6.22 14.66
C HIS A 161 6.19 5.65 14.02
N CYS A 162 5.98 4.37 14.19
CA CYS A 162 4.79 3.68 13.72
C CYS A 162 3.61 3.93 14.67
N PRO A 163 2.37 3.97 14.17
CA PRO A 163 1.20 4.05 15.04
C PRO A 163 1.19 2.89 16.02
N SER A 164 0.99 3.20 17.31
CA SER A 164 0.69 2.20 18.33
C SER A 164 -0.73 1.70 18.09
N ASN A 165 -0.88 0.43 17.69
CA ASN A 165 -2.18 -0.26 17.73
C ASN A 165 -2.58 -0.56 19.18
#